data_AF-A0A7Y0EIZ1-F1
#
_entry.id   AF-A0A7Y0EIZ1-F1
#
_cell.length_a   1.000
_cell.length_b   1.000
_cell.length_c   1.000
_cell.angle_alpha   90.00
_cell.angle_beta   90.00
_cell.angle_gamma   90.00
#
_symmetry.space_group_name_H-M   'P 1'
#
loop_
_entity.id
_entity.type
_entity.pdbx_description
1 polymer ?
#
loop_
_entity_poly.entity_id
_entity_poly.type
_entity_poly.pdbx_seq_one_letter_code
_entity_poly.pdbx_strand_id
1 'polypeptide(L)'
;MIIKYSYGNQLEGVFPLVIWENNTIPIIGGREQSGQPKIFADIQDLHSYNNKYFTNASIFGETFLRLEMSDIKFWEKGKLEKAKAAGPIPNNVFGWRYIPKVDGPGAALNEPILYPKSTSIINGCCGKGTVEWIPNKKNVYNYIIKQLADLPVYSNISVNSAAGTVFMNALKGRVLK
;
A
#
# COMPACT_ATOMS: atom_id res chain seq x y z
N MET A 1 -0.15 6.29 4.91
CA MET A 1 0.04 7.59 5.59
C MET A 1 0.64 8.56 4.58
N ILE A 2 0.03 9.72 4.38
CA ILE A 2 0.66 10.80 3.60
C ILE A 2 1.65 11.49 4.54
N ILE A 3 2.90 11.62 4.11
CA ILE A 3 3.94 12.31 4.85
C ILE A 3 4.49 13.46 4.02
N LYS A 4 4.96 14.50 4.72
CA LYS A 4 5.75 15.58 4.14
C LYS A 4 7.21 15.34 4.53
N TYR A 5 8.07 15.20 3.54
CA TYR A 5 9.50 15.11 3.72
C TYR A 5 10.13 16.47 3.47
N SER A 6 10.91 16.98 4.42
CA SER A 6 11.60 18.25 4.32
C SER A 6 13.11 18.04 4.40
N TYR A 7 13.79 18.10 3.26
CA TYR A 7 15.23 18.30 3.19
C TYR A 7 15.56 19.00 1.86
N GLY A 8 16.07 20.23 1.93
CA GLY A 8 16.28 21.12 0.77
C GLY A 8 14.97 21.62 0.15
N ASN A 9 14.17 20.72 -0.43
CA ASN A 9 12.84 20.98 -0.98
C ASN A 9 11.78 20.16 -0.23
N GLN A 10 10.58 20.72 -0.08
CA GLN A 10 9.45 20.02 0.51
C GLN A 10 8.83 19.06 -0.51
N LEU A 11 8.85 17.76 -0.20
CA LEU A 11 8.22 16.71 -1.00
C LEU A 11 7.04 16.13 -0.24
N GLU A 12 5.93 15.92 -0.93
CA GLU A 12 4.76 15.22 -0.40
C GLU A 12 4.59 13.89 -1.11
N GLY A 13 4.16 12.87 -0.34
CA GLY A 13 3.98 11.52 -0.85
C GLY A 13 3.51 10.55 0.24
N VAL A 14 3.35 9.29 -0.14
CA VAL A 14 2.92 8.22 0.76
C VAL A 14 4.15 7.51 1.32
N PHE A 15 4.20 7.30 2.63
CA PHE A 15 5.13 6.37 3.27
C PHE A 15 4.39 5.10 3.67
N PRO A 16 4.60 3.97 2.97
CA PRO A 16 4.04 2.69 3.35
C PRO A 16 4.67 2.25 4.66
N LEU A 17 3.85 1.88 5.66
CA LEU A 17 4.35 1.28 6.90
C LEU A 17 4.79 -0.17 6.66
N VAL A 18 4.03 -0.88 5.84
CA VAL A 18 4.29 -2.25 5.38
C VAL A 18 3.50 -2.50 4.10
N ILE A 19 3.99 -3.40 3.26
CA ILE A 19 3.29 -3.86 2.05
C ILE A 19 3.31 -5.39 2.08
N TRP A 20 2.14 -6.02 2.02
CA TRP A 20 2.05 -7.45 1.76
C TRP A 20 1.91 -7.71 0.27
N GLU A 21 2.67 -8.67 -0.27
CA GLU A 21 2.54 -9.18 -1.62
C GLU A 21 2.54 -10.71 -1.61
N ASN A 22 1.93 -11.34 -2.61
CA ASN A 22 1.87 -12.79 -2.77
C ASN A 22 2.88 -13.34 -3.78
N ASN A 23 3.88 -12.53 -4.19
CA ASN A 23 4.93 -12.93 -5.12
C ASN A 23 6.29 -12.40 -4.66
N THR A 24 7.28 -13.30 -4.56
CA THR A 24 8.63 -12.98 -4.06
C THR A 24 9.41 -12.03 -4.98
N ILE A 25 9.22 -12.09 -6.30
CA ILE A 25 9.95 -11.24 -7.26
C ILE A 25 9.75 -9.74 -6.95
N PRO A 26 8.51 -9.21 -6.89
CA PRO A 26 8.30 -7.81 -6.56
C PRO A 26 8.64 -7.46 -5.10
N ILE A 27 8.64 -8.42 -4.18
CA ILE A 27 9.08 -8.23 -2.79
C ILE A 27 10.57 -7.91 -2.76
N ILE A 28 11.41 -8.78 -3.34
CA ILE A 28 12.86 -8.61 -3.37
C ILE A 28 13.22 -7.31 -4.10
N GLY A 29 12.69 -7.11 -5.31
CA GLY A 29 12.95 -5.91 -6.10
C GLY A 29 12.55 -4.63 -5.36
N GLY A 30 11.35 -4.59 -4.76
CA GLY A 30 10.90 -3.41 -4.03
C GLY A 30 11.76 -3.06 -2.82
N ARG A 31 12.20 -4.07 -2.06
CA ARG A 31 13.06 -3.89 -0.88
C ARG A 31 14.45 -3.39 -1.27
N GLU A 32 15.11 -4.10 -2.19
CA GLU A 32 16.51 -3.87 -2.53
C GLU A 32 16.70 -2.64 -3.42
N GLN A 33 15.79 -2.41 -4.37
CA GLN A 33 15.92 -1.31 -5.33
C GLN A 33 15.34 0.01 -4.81
N SER A 34 14.31 -0.04 -3.95
CA SER A 34 13.52 1.15 -3.61
C SER A 34 13.12 1.28 -2.13
N GLY A 35 13.63 0.42 -1.25
CA GLY A 35 13.39 0.50 0.19
C GLY A 35 11.93 0.34 0.59
N GLN A 36 11.12 -0.32 -0.24
CA GLN A 36 9.71 -0.55 0.07
C GLN A 36 9.61 -1.68 1.11
N PRO A 37 8.88 -1.50 2.24
CA PRO A 37 8.84 -2.48 3.33
C PRO A 37 7.91 -3.65 3.00
N LYS A 38 8.29 -4.43 1.98
CA LYS A 38 7.52 -5.54 1.45
C LYS A 38 7.79 -6.83 2.22
N ILE A 39 6.74 -7.61 2.46
CA ILE A 39 6.77 -8.96 3.06
C ILE A 39 5.71 -9.85 2.40
N PHE A 40 5.83 -11.17 2.58
CA PHE A 40 4.94 -12.13 1.95
C PHE A 40 3.64 -12.31 2.74
N ALA A 41 2.51 -12.48 2.03
CA ALA A 41 1.29 -13.10 2.55
C ALA A 41 0.52 -13.74 1.40
N ASP A 42 -0.30 -14.73 1.72
CA ASP A 42 -1.33 -15.22 0.82
C ASP A 42 -2.45 -14.19 0.78
N ILE A 43 -2.75 -13.66 -0.41
CA ILE A 43 -3.77 -12.63 -0.63
C ILE A 43 -4.77 -13.19 -1.63
N GLN A 44 -6.05 -13.24 -1.25
CA GLN A 44 -7.11 -13.68 -2.14
C GLN A 44 -7.47 -12.59 -3.15
N ASP A 45 -7.91 -13.01 -4.33
CA ASP A 45 -8.52 -12.11 -5.30
C ASP A 45 -9.75 -11.42 -4.70
N LEU A 46 -10.17 -10.32 -5.33
CA LEU A 46 -11.37 -9.61 -4.89
C LEU A 46 -12.61 -10.45 -5.21
N HIS A 47 -13.32 -10.89 -4.18
CA HIS A 47 -14.59 -11.59 -4.31
C HIS A 47 -15.76 -10.59 -4.31
N SER A 48 -16.84 -10.94 -5.02
CA SER A 48 -18.07 -10.15 -5.05
C SER A 48 -19.29 -11.02 -4.74
N TYR A 49 -20.13 -10.57 -3.82
CA TYR A 49 -21.38 -11.25 -3.45
C TYR A 49 -22.33 -10.27 -2.76
N ASN A 50 -23.64 -10.34 -3.06
CA ASN A 50 -24.68 -9.50 -2.44
C ASN A 50 -24.34 -7.99 -2.36
N ASN A 51 -23.89 -7.41 -3.49
CA ASN A 51 -23.48 -6.01 -3.56
C ASN A 51 -22.36 -5.60 -2.57
N LYS A 52 -21.49 -6.56 -2.25
CA LYS A 52 -20.28 -6.34 -1.45
C LYS A 52 -19.06 -6.84 -2.21
N TYR A 53 -17.94 -6.19 -1.96
CA TYR A 53 -16.62 -6.72 -2.30
C TYR A 53 -15.88 -7.10 -1.04
N PHE A 54 -15.15 -8.21 -1.06
CA PHE A 54 -14.36 -8.64 0.07
C PHE A 54 -13.12 -9.41 -0.36
N THR A 55 -12.09 -9.34 0.48
CA THR A 55 -10.88 -10.14 0.35
C THR A 55 -10.29 -10.36 1.74
N ASN A 56 -9.33 -11.27 1.84
CA ASN A 56 -8.57 -11.50 3.05
C ASN A 56 -7.11 -11.80 2.73
N ALA A 57 -6.25 -11.56 3.73
CA ALA A 57 -4.86 -11.97 3.70
C ALA A 57 -4.57 -12.92 4.87
N SER A 58 -3.72 -13.92 4.59
CA SER A 58 -3.33 -14.95 5.54
C SER A 58 -1.86 -15.28 5.45
N ILE A 59 -1.32 -15.89 6.51
CA ILE A 59 0.05 -16.41 6.55
C ILE A 59 -0.05 -17.86 7.03
N PHE A 60 0.40 -18.80 6.18
CA PHE A 60 0.31 -20.24 6.46
C PHE A 60 -1.12 -20.70 6.82
N GLY A 61 -2.12 -20.15 6.12
CA GLY A 61 -3.54 -20.45 6.35
C GLY A 61 -4.20 -19.67 7.49
N GLU A 62 -3.44 -18.90 8.28
CA GLU A 62 -3.97 -18.10 9.39
C GLU A 62 -4.33 -16.69 8.90
N THR A 63 -5.63 -16.38 8.80
CA THR A 63 -6.10 -15.03 8.42
C THR A 63 -5.66 -13.99 9.44
N PHE A 64 -5.09 -12.88 8.97
CA PHE A 64 -4.72 -11.74 9.83
C PHE A 64 -5.37 -10.41 9.42
N LEU A 65 -5.98 -10.37 8.23
CA LEU A 65 -6.63 -9.18 7.70
C LEU A 65 -7.87 -9.57 6.90
N ARG A 66 -9.00 -8.93 7.17
CA ARG A 66 -10.19 -8.94 6.30
C ARG A 66 -10.54 -7.53 5.88
N LEU A 67 -10.91 -7.39 4.61
CA LEU A 67 -11.38 -6.14 4.02
C LEU A 67 -12.75 -6.39 3.39
N GLU A 68 -13.70 -5.50 3.66
CA GLU A 68 -15.01 -5.51 3.00
C GLU A 68 -15.39 -4.10 2.57
N MET A 69 -16.02 -3.99 1.40
CA MET A 69 -16.70 -2.80 0.91
C MET A 69 -18.16 -3.14 0.65
N SER A 70 -19.06 -2.37 1.27
CA SER A 70 -20.51 -2.46 1.12
C SER A 70 -21.10 -1.15 0.58
N ASP A 71 -22.41 -1.09 0.35
CA ASP A 71 -23.11 0.10 -0.16
C ASP A 71 -22.48 0.65 -1.45
N ILE A 72 -22.12 -0.26 -2.37
CA ILE A 72 -21.33 0.05 -3.57
C ILE A 72 -22.10 0.99 -4.49
N LYS A 73 -21.44 2.08 -4.90
CA LYS A 73 -21.92 3.08 -5.87
C LYS A 73 -20.85 3.34 -6.91
N PHE A 74 -21.13 3.01 -8.16
CA PHE A 74 -20.21 3.28 -9.27
C PHE A 74 -20.08 4.78 -9.53
N TRP A 75 -18.89 5.20 -9.93
CA TRP A 75 -18.66 6.59 -10.31
C TRP A 75 -19.39 6.94 -11.60
N GLU A 76 -19.97 8.14 -11.64
CA GLU A 76 -20.63 8.65 -12.83
C GLU A 76 -19.63 8.86 -13.97
N LYS A 77 -20.11 8.68 -15.21
CA LYS A 77 -19.31 8.88 -16.43
C LYS A 77 -18.62 10.24 -16.47
N GLY A 78 -19.32 11.31 -16.07
CA GLY A 78 -18.76 12.67 -16.04
C GLY A 78 -17.55 12.82 -15.11
N LYS A 79 -17.51 12.10 -13.99
CA LYS A 79 -16.35 12.08 -13.07
C LYS A 79 -15.15 11.38 -13.72
N LEU A 80 -15.39 10.27 -14.40
CA LEU A 80 -14.35 9.51 -15.09
C LEU A 80 -13.73 10.29 -16.26
N GLU A 81 -14.56 10.97 -17.06
CA GLU A 81 -14.04 11.79 -18.17
C GLU A 81 -13.19 12.97 -17.68
N LYS A 82 -13.59 13.62 -16.58
CA LYS A 82 -12.75 14.64 -15.94
C LYS A 82 -11.42 14.08 -15.45
N ALA A 83 -11.42 12.89 -14.83
CA ALA A 83 -10.19 12.24 -14.37
C ALA A 83 -9.26 11.87 -15.53
N LYS A 84 -9.80 11.38 -16.65
CA LYS A 84 -9.01 11.10 -17.86
C LYS A 84 -8.42 12.38 -18.46
N ALA A 85 -9.21 13.44 -18.56
CA ALA A 85 -8.76 14.73 -19.11
C ALA A 85 -7.65 15.39 -18.26
N ALA A 86 -7.66 15.18 -16.94
CA ALA A 86 -6.62 15.67 -16.04
C ALA A 86 -5.28 14.92 -16.18
N GLY A 87 -5.27 13.77 -16.86
CA GLY A 87 -4.07 12.95 -17.07
C GLY A 87 -3.67 12.11 -15.84
N PRO A 88 -2.49 11.45 -15.90
CA PRO A 88 -2.02 10.59 -14.83
C PRO A 88 -1.80 11.36 -13.52
N ILE A 89 -2.39 10.88 -12.44
CA ILE A 89 -2.27 11.46 -11.09
C ILE A 89 -0.89 11.11 -10.54
N PRO A 90 0.01 12.08 -10.27
CA PRO A 90 1.28 11.80 -9.64
C PRO A 90 1.07 11.28 -8.22
N ASN A 91 1.81 10.24 -7.85
CA ASN A 91 1.80 9.65 -6.52
C ASN A 91 3.23 9.25 -6.13
N ASN A 92 3.89 10.14 -5.39
CA ASN A 92 5.19 9.87 -4.82
C ASN A 92 5.07 8.81 -3.72
N VAL A 93 5.88 7.77 -3.80
CA VAL A 93 5.99 6.77 -2.73
C VAL A 93 7.36 6.87 -2.13
N PHE A 94 7.42 7.08 -0.83
CA PHE A 94 8.66 7.05 -0.07
C PHE A 94 8.98 5.61 0.34
N GLY A 95 10.26 5.30 0.39
CA GLY A 95 10.80 4.06 0.94
C GLY A 95 11.92 4.36 1.91
N TRP A 96 12.26 3.37 2.71
CA TRP A 96 13.43 3.43 3.58
C TRP A 96 14.23 2.14 3.39
N ARG A 97 15.36 2.25 2.68
CA ARG A 97 16.23 1.11 2.44
C ARG A 97 17.21 0.97 3.59
N TYR A 98 17.04 -0.11 4.35
CA TYR A 98 17.87 -0.48 5.48
C TYR A 98 18.51 -1.85 5.21
N ILE A 99 19.84 -1.92 5.23
CA ILE A 99 20.60 -3.17 5.19
C ILE A 99 21.43 -3.25 6.46
N PRO A 100 21.29 -4.31 7.28
CA PRO A 100 22.06 -4.47 8.51
C PRO A 100 23.54 -4.75 8.21
N LYS A 101 24.42 -4.43 9.16
CA LYS A 101 25.81 -4.90 9.13
C LYS A 101 25.85 -6.42 9.29
N VAL A 102 26.86 -7.05 8.68
CA VAL A 102 27.10 -8.50 8.81
C VAL A 102 27.73 -8.84 10.15
N ASP A 103 28.57 -7.94 10.68
CA ASP A 103 29.51 -8.18 11.77
C ASP A 103 29.13 -7.47 13.09
N GLY A 104 27.94 -6.90 13.18
CA GLY A 104 27.52 -6.20 14.39
C GLY A 104 26.18 -5.49 14.28
N PRO A 105 25.79 -4.76 15.33
CA PRO A 105 24.56 -3.99 15.34
C PRO A 105 24.62 -2.79 14.37
N GLY A 106 23.44 -2.35 13.93
CA GLY A 106 23.28 -1.15 13.11
C GLY A 106 23.27 -1.42 11.61
N ALA A 107 23.30 -0.32 10.85
CA ALA A 107 23.11 -0.35 9.40
C ALA A 107 24.44 -0.32 8.63
N ALA A 108 24.56 -1.17 7.62
CA ALA A 108 25.52 -1.02 6.53
C ALA A 108 24.99 -0.03 5.46
N LEU A 109 23.67 0.03 5.28
CA LEU A 109 22.99 1.00 4.41
C LEU A 109 21.73 1.52 5.10
N ASN A 110 21.50 2.84 5.06
CA ASN A 110 20.38 3.49 5.73
C ASN A 110 19.95 4.75 4.96
N GLU A 111 19.02 4.60 4.02
CA GLU A 111 18.72 5.65 3.04
C GLU A 111 17.21 5.84 2.85
N PRO A 112 16.68 7.07 2.99
CA PRO A 112 15.34 7.40 2.51
C PRO A 112 15.34 7.48 0.98
N ILE A 113 14.31 6.92 0.35
CA ILE A 113 14.19 6.85 -1.12
C ILE A 113 12.87 7.47 -1.54
N LEU A 114 12.89 8.29 -2.58
CA LEU A 114 11.70 8.69 -3.33
C LEU A 114 11.54 7.76 -4.53
N TYR A 115 10.36 7.19 -4.69
CA TYR A 115 9.96 6.40 -5.85
C TYR A 115 8.73 7.04 -6.53
N PRO A 116 8.92 7.81 -7.61
CA PRO A 116 7.81 8.48 -8.31
C PRO A 116 6.95 7.47 -9.07
N LYS A 117 5.63 7.56 -8.89
CA LYS A 117 4.63 6.81 -9.67
C LYS A 117 3.57 7.77 -10.18
N SER A 118 2.81 7.35 -11.19
CA SER A 118 1.56 7.99 -11.54
C SER A 118 0.48 6.97 -11.84
N THR A 119 -0.78 7.35 -11.68
CA THR A 119 -1.93 6.45 -11.87
C THR A 119 -2.95 7.10 -12.79
N SER A 120 -3.39 6.38 -13.81
CA SER A 120 -4.53 6.74 -14.65
C SER A 120 -5.71 5.85 -14.29
N ILE A 121 -6.84 6.45 -13.95
CA ILE A 121 -8.05 5.74 -13.54
C ILE A 121 -8.99 5.59 -14.73
N ILE A 122 -9.45 4.36 -15.00
CA ILE A 122 -10.39 4.06 -16.09
C ILE A 122 -11.83 3.90 -15.58
N ASN A 123 -12.01 3.34 -14.40
CA ASN A 123 -13.31 3.15 -13.76
C ASN A 123 -13.15 3.00 -12.25
N GLY A 124 -14.24 3.12 -11.49
CA GLY A 124 -14.24 2.83 -10.07
C GLY A 124 -15.60 3.00 -9.42
N CYS A 125 -15.63 2.72 -8.13
CA CYS A 125 -16.79 2.82 -7.27
C CYS A 125 -16.37 3.28 -5.87
N CYS A 126 -17.33 3.74 -5.09
CA CYS A 126 -17.17 3.99 -3.66
C CYS A 126 -18.18 3.19 -2.85
N GLY A 127 -17.92 3.07 -1.56
CA GLY A 127 -18.80 2.38 -0.62
C GLY A 127 -18.38 2.61 0.83
N LYS A 128 -18.98 1.86 1.75
CA LYS A 128 -18.55 1.81 3.16
C LYS A 128 -17.54 0.69 3.35
N GLY A 129 -16.36 1.04 3.87
CA GLY A 129 -15.29 0.09 4.10
C GLY A 129 -15.26 -0.39 5.54
N THR A 130 -14.91 -1.67 5.71
CA THR A 130 -14.48 -2.21 7.00
C THR A 130 -13.12 -2.86 6.85
N VAL A 131 -12.33 -2.76 7.92
CA VAL A 131 -11.05 -3.43 8.07
C VAL A 131 -11.07 -4.15 9.40
N GLU A 132 -10.73 -5.43 9.39
CA GLU A 132 -10.57 -6.25 10.58
C GLU A 132 -9.16 -6.80 10.61
N TRP A 133 -8.42 -6.48 11.66
CA TRP A 133 -7.13 -7.08 11.96
C TRP A 133 -7.33 -8.23 12.95
N ILE A 134 -6.69 -9.36 12.70
CA ILE A 134 -6.79 -10.57 13.53
C ILE A 134 -5.37 -10.95 14.00
N PRO A 135 -4.86 -10.35 15.09
CA PRO A 135 -3.55 -10.68 15.62
C PRO A 135 -3.50 -12.14 16.11
N ASN A 136 -2.42 -12.84 15.78
CA ASN A 136 -2.18 -14.21 16.22
C ASN A 136 -0.71 -14.37 16.62
N LYS A 137 -0.43 -14.74 17.87
CA LYS A 137 0.95 -14.89 18.38
C LYS A 137 1.81 -15.87 17.59
N LYS A 138 1.20 -16.83 16.88
CA LYS A 138 1.91 -17.79 16.02
C LYS A 138 2.34 -17.20 14.67
N ASN A 139 1.78 -16.06 14.28
CA ASN A 139 2.11 -15.39 13.03
C ASN A 139 3.49 -14.70 13.16
N VAL A 140 4.39 -14.98 12.22
CA VAL A 140 5.76 -14.43 12.21
C VAL A 140 5.81 -12.90 12.12
N TYR A 141 4.75 -12.27 11.61
CA TYR A 141 4.61 -10.81 11.53
C TYR A 141 3.63 -10.25 12.57
N ASN A 142 3.29 -11.02 13.61
CA ASN A 142 2.30 -10.60 14.63
C ASN A 142 2.63 -9.26 15.28
N TYR A 143 3.91 -8.94 15.47
CA TYR A 143 4.31 -7.66 16.04
C TYR A 143 3.94 -6.46 15.13
N ILE A 144 3.96 -6.63 13.80
CA ILE A 144 3.50 -5.63 12.83
C ILE A 144 1.98 -5.57 12.85
N ILE A 145 1.33 -6.73 12.74
CA ILE A 145 -0.12 -6.86 12.68
C ILE A 145 -0.77 -6.24 13.92
N LYS A 146 -0.25 -6.53 15.11
CA LYS A 146 -0.74 -5.96 16.37
C LYS A 146 -0.62 -4.44 16.40
N GLN A 147 0.52 -3.88 15.99
CA GLN A 147 0.70 -2.42 15.94
C GLN A 147 -0.28 -1.75 14.99
N LEU A 148 -0.60 -2.38 13.86
CA LEU A 148 -1.61 -1.86 12.93
C LEU A 148 -3.03 -2.00 13.47
N ALA A 149 -3.33 -3.10 14.18
CA ALA A 149 -4.60 -3.33 14.84
C ALA A 149 -4.87 -2.32 15.98
N ASP A 150 -3.81 -1.87 16.65
CA ASP A 150 -3.87 -0.89 17.73
C ASP A 150 -4.10 0.55 17.20
N LEU A 151 -4.04 0.79 15.88
CA LEU A 151 -4.35 2.09 15.29
C LEU A 151 -5.87 2.34 15.29
N PRO A 152 -6.34 3.50 15.78
CA PRO A 152 -7.77 3.79 15.80
C PRO A 152 -8.31 3.93 14.37
N VAL A 153 -9.31 3.11 14.05
CA VAL A 153 -10.09 3.21 12.81
C VAL A 153 -11.34 4.02 13.10
N TYR A 154 -11.33 5.29 12.68
CA TYR A 154 -12.50 6.15 12.83
C TYR A 154 -13.63 5.71 11.90
N SER A 155 -14.85 5.69 12.41
CA SER A 155 -16.06 5.32 11.64
C SER A 155 -16.36 6.32 10.51
N ASN A 156 -17.14 5.89 9.51
CA ASN A 156 -17.67 6.69 8.40
C ASN A 156 -16.67 7.08 7.28
N ILE A 157 -15.61 6.30 7.08
CA ILE A 157 -14.68 6.53 5.96
C ILE A 157 -15.25 5.87 4.69
N SER A 158 -15.52 6.69 3.69
CA SER A 158 -15.80 6.20 2.32
C SER A 158 -14.55 5.55 1.77
N VAL A 159 -14.68 4.31 1.29
CA VAL A 159 -13.61 3.62 0.56
C VAL A 159 -13.87 3.66 -0.93
N ASN A 160 -12.80 3.62 -1.71
CA ASN A 160 -12.87 3.60 -3.17
C ASN A 160 -12.22 2.31 -3.68
N SER A 161 -12.81 1.72 -4.72
CA SER A 161 -12.17 0.71 -5.55
C SER A 161 -12.07 1.25 -6.97
N ALA A 162 -10.88 1.18 -7.56
CA ALA A 162 -10.60 1.76 -8.87
C ALA A 162 -9.81 0.78 -9.73
N ALA A 163 -10.15 0.74 -11.02
CA ALA A 163 -9.37 0.09 -12.05
C ALA A 163 -8.63 1.16 -12.87
N GLY A 164 -7.42 0.84 -13.31
CA GLY A 164 -6.56 1.80 -13.98
C GLY A 164 -5.21 1.23 -14.39
N THR A 165 -4.35 2.11 -14.89
CA THR A 165 -2.95 1.81 -15.20
C THR A 165 -2.06 2.59 -14.25
N VAL A 166 -1.11 1.90 -13.62
CA VAL A 166 -0.06 2.53 -12.82
C VAL A 166 1.22 2.58 -13.63
N PHE A 167 1.77 3.78 -13.81
CA PHE A 167 3.09 3.98 -14.40
C PHE A 167 4.12 4.08 -13.28
N MET A 168 5.01 3.09 -13.23
CA MET A 168 6.10 3.04 -12.27
C MET A 168 7.39 3.46 -12.96
N ASN A 169 7.94 4.62 -12.58
CA ASN A 169 9.19 5.09 -13.18
C ASN A 169 10.38 4.70 -12.31
N ALA A 170 10.81 3.44 -12.41
CA ALA A 170 11.90 2.89 -11.61
C ALA A 170 13.19 3.70 -11.74
N LEU A 171 13.49 4.22 -12.94
CA LEU A 171 14.70 4.99 -13.22
C LEU A 171 14.69 6.41 -12.61
N LYS A 172 13.52 6.92 -12.23
CA LYS A 172 13.39 8.20 -11.50
C LYS A 172 13.42 8.04 -9.98
N GLY A 173 13.49 6.80 -9.49
CA GLY A 173 13.74 6.52 -8.10
C GLY A 173 15.09 7.08 -7.66
N ARG A 174 15.15 7.75 -6.52
CA ARG A 174 16.39 8.35 -6.02
C ARG A 174 16.46 8.36 -4.51
N VAL A 175 17.67 8.24 -3.99
CA VAL A 175 17.97 8.51 -2.58
C VAL A 175 17.70 9.99 -2.31
N LEU A 176 16.99 10.26 -1.22
CA LEU A 176 16.81 11.60 -0.68
C LEU A 176 18.04 11.90 0.18
N LYS A 177 18.77 12.96 -0.19
CA LYS A 177 19.99 13.41 0.47
C LYS A 177 19.84 14.82 0.94
#